data_AF-A0AA52AVN3-F1
#
_entry.id   AF-A0AA52AVN3-F1
#
_cell.length_a   1.000
_cell.length_b   1.000
_cell.length_c   1.000
_cell.angle_alpha   90.00
_cell.angle_beta   90.00
_cell.angle_gamma   90.00
#
_symmetry.space_group_name_H-M   'P 1'
#
loop_
_entity.id
_entity.type
_entity.pdbx_description
1 polymer ?
#
loop_
_entity_poly.entity_id
_entity_poly.type
_entity_poly.pdbx_seq_one_letter_code
_entity_poly.pdbx_strand_id
1 'polypeptide(L)'
;MRSLGQSARPVLACGEVRTGLLPSFQALDGRAAAQLLRLRADEHVRVSERPNLYALSPDVLTGVDCRLPTSNGAKVRAVGTVAARAVLTEGRVLQATAYFSAPAAGPDLRRPWGHYLVRPGLVEPFGKLPEQAAAEGVLRGGARGELDLGMIAEGLLAQLVRHPLLDHKAPFKSRRTHLRWAARRAPEGERASLERFTLAENGLRTVELRLPEDTPVAAAAGLCEDLALHDWLLTTVVHMLDSSRLGAADGPSAVLALRPAVDHLLHLWMPHAHVDHTLVHLWEVLEREPGFTRQWQTLVQRIRDQLAVQAIPLLHEALSTSTR
;
A
#
# COMPACT_ATOMS: atom_id res chain seq x y z
N MET A 1 -6.44 -17.27 42.02
CA MET A 1 -5.30 -17.27 41.05
C MET A 1 -5.82 -16.84 39.69
N ARG A 2 -5.62 -15.57 39.30
CA ARG A 2 -5.92 -15.10 37.93
C ARG A 2 -4.80 -15.57 37.02
N SER A 3 -5.14 -16.14 35.87
CA SER A 3 -4.18 -16.74 34.94
C SER A 3 -3.16 -15.70 34.47
N LEU A 4 -1.88 -16.06 34.60
CA LEU A 4 -0.79 -15.40 33.89
C LEU A 4 -0.96 -15.73 32.40
N GLY A 5 -1.13 -14.71 31.56
CA GLY A 5 -0.62 -14.77 30.18
C GLY A 5 -1.59 -14.96 29.02
N GLN A 6 -2.92 -14.81 29.17
CA GLN A 6 -3.74 -14.54 27.98
C GLN A 6 -3.45 -13.10 27.54
N SER A 7 -2.61 -12.94 26.51
CA SER A 7 -2.49 -11.67 25.79
C SER A 7 -3.90 -11.27 25.36
N ALA A 8 -4.35 -10.08 25.76
CA ALA A 8 -5.66 -9.59 25.38
C ALA A 8 -5.75 -9.63 23.85
N ARG A 9 -6.76 -10.34 23.34
CA ARG A 9 -6.88 -10.59 21.90
C ARG A 9 -7.14 -9.26 21.17
N PRO A 10 -6.45 -8.97 20.05
CA PRO A 10 -6.68 -7.73 19.33
C PRO A 10 -8.09 -7.68 18.75
N VAL A 11 -8.78 -6.55 18.90
CA VAL A 11 -10.12 -6.29 18.35
C VAL A 11 -10.11 -5.28 17.20
N LEU A 12 -9.03 -4.50 17.12
CA LEU A 12 -8.79 -3.51 16.09
C LEU A 12 -7.42 -3.76 15.48
N ALA A 13 -7.34 -3.66 14.16
CA ALA A 13 -6.11 -3.61 13.39
C ALA A 13 -6.16 -2.39 12.47
N CYS A 14 -5.05 -1.67 12.35
CA CYS A 14 -4.99 -0.41 11.64
C CYS A 14 -3.67 -0.30 10.91
N GLY A 15 -3.66 0.38 9.76
CA GLY A 15 -2.45 0.64 9.04
C GLY A 15 -2.57 1.77 8.01
N GLU A 16 -1.43 2.16 7.48
CA GLU A 16 -1.33 3.06 6.35
C GLU A 16 -0.25 2.57 5.38
N VAL A 17 -0.56 2.54 4.08
CA VAL A 17 0.34 2.16 2.99
C VAL A 17 0.62 3.41 2.16
N ARG A 18 1.90 3.71 1.95
CA ARG A 18 2.39 4.75 1.03
C ARG A 18 2.91 4.08 -0.23
N THR A 19 2.30 4.36 -1.38
CA THR A 19 2.67 3.76 -2.67
C THR A 19 3.24 4.81 -3.61
N GLY A 20 4.34 4.48 -4.29
CA GLY A 20 4.88 5.32 -5.35
C GLY A 20 5.95 4.64 -6.19
N LEU A 21 6.33 5.33 -7.27
CA LEU A 21 7.42 4.90 -8.14
C LEU A 21 8.77 5.02 -7.42
N LEU A 22 9.58 3.98 -7.50
CA LEU A 22 10.97 4.00 -7.07
C LEU A 22 11.75 4.99 -7.96
N PRO A 23 12.55 5.90 -7.40
CA PRO A 23 13.30 6.88 -8.18
C PRO A 23 14.57 6.23 -8.76
N SER A 24 14.37 5.28 -9.67
CA SER A 24 15.41 4.55 -10.40
C SER A 24 15.01 4.42 -11.86
N PHE A 25 15.93 4.75 -12.79
CA PHE A 25 15.61 4.68 -14.22
C PHE A 25 15.45 3.22 -14.67
N GLN A 26 16.36 2.36 -14.22
CA GLN A 26 16.26 0.91 -14.43
C GLN A 26 15.58 0.23 -13.25
N ALA A 27 14.89 -0.88 -13.54
CA ALA A 27 14.22 -1.67 -12.52
C ALA A 27 15.31 -2.32 -11.68
N LEU A 28 15.14 -2.35 -10.36
CA LEU A 28 16.05 -3.13 -9.55
C LEU A 28 15.80 -4.62 -9.76
N ASP A 29 16.85 -5.38 -10.01
CA ASP A 29 16.79 -6.84 -9.98
C ASP A 29 16.55 -7.36 -8.54
N GLY A 30 16.30 -8.66 -8.39
CA GLY A 30 16.02 -9.26 -7.09
C GLY A 30 17.14 -9.07 -6.05
N ARG A 31 18.40 -8.99 -6.49
CA ARG A 31 19.55 -8.78 -5.59
C ARG A 31 19.62 -7.34 -5.10
N ALA A 32 19.48 -6.37 -6.01
CA ALA A 32 19.46 -4.95 -5.67
C ALA A 32 18.21 -4.60 -4.84
N ALA A 33 17.07 -5.21 -5.14
CA ALA A 33 15.85 -5.11 -4.34
C ALA A 33 16.07 -5.64 -2.91
N ALA A 34 16.64 -6.84 -2.77
CA ALA A 34 16.97 -7.39 -1.46
C ALA A 34 17.97 -6.53 -0.68
N GLN A 35 18.93 -5.93 -1.36
CA GLN A 35 19.89 -5.03 -0.74
C GLN A 35 19.23 -3.73 -0.26
N LEU A 36 18.39 -3.12 -1.10
CA LEU A 36 17.64 -1.91 -0.76
C LEU A 36 16.72 -2.12 0.44
N LEU A 37 16.02 -3.27 0.47
CA LEU A 37 15.03 -3.61 1.49
C LEU A 37 15.63 -4.29 2.73
N ARG A 38 16.97 -4.35 2.86
CA ARG A 38 17.65 -4.91 4.04
C ARG A 38 17.58 -3.93 5.21
N LEU A 39 16.38 -3.75 5.76
CA LEU A 39 16.11 -2.86 6.90
C LEU A 39 16.65 -3.40 8.22
N ARG A 40 16.92 -4.70 8.28
CA ARG A 40 17.42 -5.42 9.45
C ARG A 40 18.62 -6.27 9.09
N ALA A 41 19.53 -6.43 10.05
CA ALA A 41 20.72 -7.27 9.88
C ALA A 41 20.46 -8.74 10.21
N ASP A 42 19.48 -9.01 11.07
CA ASP A 42 19.17 -10.31 11.68
C ASP A 42 18.06 -11.09 10.96
N GLU A 43 17.37 -10.47 10.00
CA GLU A 43 16.31 -11.11 9.22
C GLU A 43 16.50 -10.85 7.72
N HIS A 44 16.15 -11.85 6.91
CA HIS A 44 16.31 -11.79 5.46
C HIS A 44 15.12 -11.12 4.78
N VAL A 45 15.40 -10.41 3.67
CA VAL A 45 14.37 -9.96 2.75
C VAL A 45 13.80 -11.17 2.02
N ARG A 46 12.47 -11.30 2.00
CA ARG A 46 11.79 -12.35 1.26
C ARG A 46 11.67 -11.90 -0.20
N VAL A 47 12.11 -12.72 -1.13
CA VAL A 47 12.05 -12.43 -2.57
C VAL A 47 11.30 -13.56 -3.27
N SER A 48 10.33 -13.21 -4.09
CA SER A 48 9.65 -14.12 -5.02
C SER A 48 9.87 -13.61 -6.45
N GLU A 49 10.10 -14.51 -7.40
CA GLU A 49 10.18 -14.16 -8.83
C GLU A 49 8.87 -14.40 -9.58
N ARG A 50 7.90 -15.07 -8.94
CA ARG A 50 6.63 -15.46 -9.56
C ARG A 50 5.45 -15.04 -8.68
N PRO A 51 4.33 -14.62 -9.29
CA PRO A 51 4.12 -14.42 -10.74
C PRO A 51 4.89 -13.23 -11.33
N ASN A 52 5.32 -12.32 -10.49
CA ASN A 52 6.19 -11.18 -10.78
C ASN A 52 7.26 -11.07 -9.68
N LEU A 53 8.36 -10.36 -9.95
CA LEU A 53 9.38 -10.07 -8.96
C LEU A 53 8.76 -9.26 -7.81
N TYR A 54 8.89 -9.78 -6.60
CA TYR A 54 8.32 -9.20 -5.39
C TYR A 54 9.34 -9.34 -4.26
N ALA A 55 9.73 -8.24 -3.65
CA ALA A 55 10.62 -8.22 -2.50
C ALA A 55 9.91 -7.59 -1.29
N LEU A 56 9.98 -8.25 -0.14
CA LEU A 56 9.36 -7.83 1.11
C LEU A 56 10.40 -7.77 2.22
N SER A 57 10.57 -6.58 2.80
CA SER A 57 11.45 -6.39 3.94
C SER A 57 10.92 -7.11 5.19
N PRO A 58 11.79 -7.48 6.14
CA PRO A 58 11.33 -7.80 7.48
C PRO A 58 10.69 -6.59 8.16
N ASP A 59 9.88 -6.81 9.19
CA ASP A 59 9.25 -5.74 9.97
C ASP A 59 10.28 -5.02 10.85
N VAL A 60 10.32 -3.69 10.76
CA VAL A 60 10.96 -2.82 11.75
C VAL A 60 9.92 -2.30 12.74
N LEU A 61 10.33 -2.13 14.00
CA LEU A 61 9.41 -1.75 15.08
C LEU A 61 9.69 -0.31 15.53
N THR A 62 8.64 0.49 15.57
CA THR A 62 8.66 1.83 16.18
C THR A 62 7.90 1.78 17.51
N GLY A 63 8.60 2.03 18.62
CA GLY A 63 7.97 2.19 19.92
C GLY A 63 7.12 3.46 19.97
N VAL A 64 5.89 3.35 20.46
CA VAL A 64 4.95 4.49 20.56
C VAL A 64 4.42 4.63 21.99
N ASP A 65 4.26 5.87 22.43
CA ASP A 65 3.59 6.25 23.68
C ASP A 65 2.88 7.59 23.43
N CYS A 66 1.66 7.50 22.91
CA CYS A 66 0.90 8.66 22.42
C CYS A 66 -0.60 8.40 22.51
N ARG A 67 -1.42 9.34 22.07
CA ARG A 67 -2.87 9.14 21.99
C ARG A 67 -3.24 8.39 20.72
N LEU A 68 -4.19 7.47 20.78
CA LEU A 68 -4.82 6.94 19.58
C LEU A 68 -5.78 7.99 19.00
N PRO A 69 -5.82 8.16 17.68
CA PRO A 69 -6.82 9.02 17.04
C PRO A 69 -8.21 8.42 17.27
N THR A 70 -9.18 9.26 17.63
CA THR A 70 -10.57 8.84 17.82
C THR A 70 -11.54 9.86 17.21
N SER A 71 -12.60 9.36 16.56
CA SER A 71 -13.60 10.22 15.91
C SER A 71 -14.51 10.97 16.87
N ASN A 72 -14.63 10.49 18.11
CA ASN A 72 -15.51 11.03 19.15
C ASN A 72 -14.78 11.91 20.18
N GLY A 73 -13.49 12.20 19.96
CA GLY A 73 -12.68 13.03 20.85
C GLY A 73 -12.20 12.34 22.14
N ALA A 74 -12.39 11.02 22.27
CA ALA A 74 -11.85 10.24 23.38
C ALA A 74 -10.31 10.30 23.40
N LYS A 75 -9.73 10.70 24.54
CA LYS A 75 -8.28 10.84 24.70
C LYS A 75 -7.67 9.53 25.21
N VAL A 76 -7.66 8.51 24.36
CA VAL A 76 -7.12 7.19 24.69
C VAL A 76 -5.60 7.21 24.53
N ARG A 77 -4.85 7.24 25.64
CA ARG A 77 -3.40 7.01 25.58
C ARG A 77 -3.13 5.53 25.33
N ALA A 78 -2.16 5.23 24.50
CA ALA A 78 -1.73 3.87 24.23
C ALA A 78 -0.21 3.77 24.12
N VAL A 79 0.31 2.59 24.47
CA VAL A 79 1.75 2.31 24.45
C VAL A 79 1.98 0.96 23.81
N GLY A 80 3.01 0.86 22.97
CA GLY A 80 3.34 -0.38 22.31
C GLY A 80 4.32 -0.23 21.19
N THR A 81 4.21 -1.10 20.19
CA THR A 81 5.03 -1.06 18.99
C THR A 81 4.16 -1.05 17.74
N VAL A 82 4.53 -0.20 16.79
CA VAL A 82 4.00 -0.20 15.42
C VAL A 82 4.99 -0.95 14.55
N ALA A 83 4.51 -1.93 13.80
CA ALA A 83 5.30 -2.61 12.78
C ALA A 83 5.31 -1.77 11.51
N ALA A 84 6.46 -1.71 10.84
CA ALA A 84 6.55 -1.12 9.52
C ALA A 84 7.43 -1.97 8.61
N ARG A 85 7.09 -2.03 7.33
CA ARG A 85 7.81 -2.80 6.32
C ARG A 85 7.72 -2.11 4.97
N ALA A 86 8.56 -2.55 4.04
CA ALA A 86 8.55 -2.08 2.68
C ALA A 86 8.45 -3.23 1.69
N VAL A 87 7.75 -2.96 0.60
CA VAL A 87 7.52 -3.88 -0.50
C VAL A 87 8.03 -3.23 -1.78
N LEU A 88 8.73 -4.00 -2.61
CA LEU A 88 9.15 -3.59 -3.94
C LEU A 88 8.64 -4.57 -4.97
N THR A 89 7.74 -4.11 -5.83
CA THR A 89 7.16 -4.88 -6.93
C THR A 89 7.89 -4.56 -8.23
N GLU A 90 8.40 -5.60 -8.89
CA GLU A 90 9.13 -5.58 -10.16
C GLU A 90 10.31 -4.59 -10.19
N GLY A 91 10.89 -4.29 -9.03
CA GLY A 91 11.95 -3.29 -8.94
C GLY A 91 11.50 -1.86 -9.29
N ARG A 92 10.18 -1.61 -9.37
CA ARG A 92 9.58 -0.36 -9.85
C ARG A 92 8.70 0.34 -8.83
N VAL A 93 7.78 -0.37 -8.19
CA VAL A 93 6.82 0.26 -7.28
C VAL A 93 7.22 -0.03 -5.86
N LEU A 94 7.55 1.03 -5.12
CA LEU A 94 7.91 0.97 -3.72
C LEU A 94 6.68 1.30 -2.87
N GLN A 95 6.41 0.42 -1.92
CA GLN A 95 5.41 0.65 -0.88
C GLN A 95 6.09 0.65 0.48
N ALA A 96 5.68 1.56 1.35
CA ALA A 96 6.03 1.54 2.76
C ALA A 96 4.73 1.47 3.57
N THR A 97 4.67 0.52 4.50
CA THR A 97 3.48 0.24 5.29
C THR A 97 3.82 0.36 6.75
N ALA A 98 2.95 1.01 7.54
CA ALA A 98 3.00 0.99 8.99
C ALA A 98 1.67 0.50 9.53
N TYR A 99 1.68 -0.42 10.49
CA TYR A 99 0.48 -1.04 11.00
C TYR A 99 0.63 -1.53 12.45
N PHE A 100 -0.51 -1.66 13.12
CA PHE A 100 -0.59 -2.21 14.47
C PHE A 100 -1.92 -2.92 14.70
N SER A 101 -1.97 -3.65 15.81
CA SER A 101 -3.20 -4.20 16.36
C SER A 101 -3.38 -3.74 17.81
N ALA A 102 -4.62 -3.62 18.27
CA ALA A 102 -4.96 -3.18 19.62
C ALA A 102 -6.05 -4.06 20.24
N PRO A 103 -5.92 -4.43 21.53
CA PRO A 103 -6.96 -5.11 22.27
C PRO A 103 -8.10 -4.16 22.68
N ALA A 104 -9.25 -4.73 23.06
CA ALA A 104 -10.42 -3.95 23.51
C ALA A 104 -10.15 -3.14 24.78
N ALA A 105 -9.20 -3.60 25.59
CA ALA A 105 -8.73 -2.88 26.77
C ALA A 105 -7.28 -3.24 27.06
N GLY A 106 -6.59 -2.35 27.75
CA GLY A 106 -5.27 -2.61 28.30
C GLY A 106 -5.18 -2.22 29.78
N PRO A 107 -3.97 -2.23 30.34
CA PRO A 107 -3.77 -1.97 31.76
C PRO A 107 -4.11 -0.51 32.13
N ASP A 108 -4.48 -0.29 33.39
CA ASP A 108 -4.74 1.07 33.91
C ASP A 108 -3.47 1.93 33.97
N LEU A 109 -2.30 1.29 34.03
CA LEU A 109 -1.00 1.92 34.16
C LEU A 109 -0.01 1.37 33.12
N ARG A 110 0.91 2.24 32.69
CA ARG A 110 2.01 1.91 31.79
C ARG A 110 2.86 0.76 32.34
N ARG A 111 3.22 -0.19 31.48
CA ARG A 111 4.15 -1.28 31.78
C ARG A 111 5.59 -0.91 31.41
N PRO A 112 6.60 -1.60 31.95
CA PRO A 112 7.98 -1.47 31.47
C PRO A 112 8.10 -1.80 29.98
N TRP A 113 9.06 -1.20 29.28
CA TRP A 113 9.24 -1.41 27.82
C TRP A 113 9.41 -2.89 27.43
N GLY A 114 10.04 -3.72 28.26
CA GLY A 114 10.17 -5.15 28.01
C GLY A 114 8.82 -5.87 27.80
N HIS A 115 7.73 -5.39 28.41
CA HIS A 115 6.37 -5.90 28.16
C HIS A 115 5.92 -5.62 26.72
N TYR A 116 6.19 -4.43 26.19
CA TYR A 116 5.75 -4.06 24.84
C TYR A 116 6.66 -4.63 23.75
N LEU A 117 7.97 -4.71 24.00
CA LEU A 117 8.96 -5.18 23.02
C LEU A 117 8.82 -6.67 22.67
N VAL A 118 8.29 -7.49 23.57
CA VAL A 118 8.00 -8.91 23.30
C VAL A 118 6.65 -9.12 22.59
N ARG A 119 5.95 -8.04 22.24
CA ARG A 119 4.64 -8.04 21.55
C ARG A 119 4.71 -7.13 20.32
N PRO A 120 5.46 -7.54 19.27
CA PRO A 120 5.64 -6.73 18.08
C PRO A 120 4.31 -6.41 17.39
N GLY A 121 4.12 -5.15 17.00
CA GLY A 121 2.91 -4.70 16.31
C GLY A 121 1.66 -4.60 17.20
N LEU A 122 1.80 -4.74 18.52
CA LEU A 122 0.70 -4.53 19.47
C LEU A 122 0.82 -3.15 20.13
N VAL A 123 -0.27 -2.38 20.10
CA VAL A 123 -0.42 -1.11 20.80
C VAL A 123 -1.55 -1.24 21.82
N GLU A 124 -1.20 -1.19 23.10
CA GLU A 124 -2.14 -1.39 24.20
C GLU A 124 -2.72 -0.04 24.67
N PRO A 125 -4.05 0.13 24.63
CA PRO A 125 -4.70 1.32 25.17
C PRO A 125 -4.68 1.29 26.71
N PHE A 126 -4.71 2.46 27.34
CA PHE A 126 -4.98 2.57 28.77
C PHE A 126 -6.49 2.60 28.99
N GLY A 127 -6.99 1.61 29.74
CA GLY A 127 -8.42 1.40 29.90
C GLY A 127 -9.06 0.84 28.63
N LYS A 128 -10.32 1.21 28.38
CA LYS A 128 -11.13 0.70 27.27
C LYS A 128 -10.86 1.44 25.96
N LEU A 129 -10.81 0.70 24.86
CA LEU A 129 -10.76 1.22 23.50
C LEU A 129 -12.18 1.45 22.96
N PRO A 130 -12.57 2.67 22.57
CA PRO A 130 -13.78 2.88 21.79
C PRO A 130 -13.51 2.45 20.33
N GLU A 131 -13.61 1.14 20.06
CA GLU A 131 -13.15 0.48 18.84
C GLU A 131 -13.60 1.17 17.55
N GLN A 132 -14.90 1.46 17.41
CA GLN A 132 -15.46 2.16 16.25
C GLN A 132 -14.84 3.55 16.08
N ALA A 133 -14.77 4.31 17.18
CA ALA A 133 -14.26 5.66 17.12
C ALA A 133 -12.76 5.70 16.82
N ALA A 134 -12.00 4.73 17.34
CA ALA A 134 -10.58 4.57 17.04
C ALA A 134 -10.35 4.20 15.56
N ALA A 135 -11.14 3.25 15.02
CA ALA A 135 -11.09 2.90 13.60
C ALA A 135 -11.34 4.12 12.71
N GLU A 136 -12.44 4.84 12.93
CA GLU A 136 -12.77 6.06 12.17
C GLU A 136 -11.71 7.16 12.35
N GLY A 137 -11.16 7.31 13.56
CA GLY A 137 -10.10 8.26 13.85
C GLY A 137 -8.85 7.98 13.02
N VAL A 138 -8.42 6.72 12.94
CA VAL A 138 -7.28 6.32 12.09
C VAL A 138 -7.55 6.66 10.62
N LEU A 139 -8.74 6.40 10.10
CA LEU A 139 -9.06 6.67 8.69
C LEU A 139 -9.03 8.17 8.36
N ARG A 140 -9.42 9.04 9.30
CA ARG A 140 -9.29 10.49 9.17
C ARG A 140 -7.85 10.98 9.30
N GLY A 141 -7.01 10.23 9.99
CA GLY A 141 -5.61 10.54 10.25
C GLY A 141 -5.40 11.16 11.64
N GLY A 142 -4.18 10.98 12.18
CA GLY A 142 -3.83 11.48 13.51
C GLY A 142 -3.71 13.01 13.57
N ALA A 143 -4.26 13.61 14.62
CA ALA A 143 -4.00 15.01 14.94
C ALA A 143 -2.63 15.17 15.63
N ARG A 144 -2.24 16.43 15.90
CA ARG A 144 -0.99 16.71 16.61
C ARG A 144 -0.98 16.04 18.00
N GLY A 145 0.01 15.18 18.23
CA GLY A 145 0.17 14.44 19.49
C GLY A 145 -0.60 13.13 19.56
N GLU A 146 -1.28 12.75 18.48
CA GLU A 146 -1.87 11.42 18.28
C GLU A 146 -0.94 10.55 17.43
N LEU A 147 -1.21 9.25 17.42
CA LEU A 147 -0.50 8.28 16.60
C LEU A 147 -0.74 8.58 15.12
N ASP A 148 0.34 8.85 14.39
CA ASP A 148 0.34 9.05 12.95
C ASP A 148 1.11 7.92 12.26
N LEU A 149 0.36 6.94 11.76
CA LEU A 149 0.93 5.82 11.00
C LEU A 149 1.52 6.27 9.66
N GLY A 150 0.93 7.29 9.05
CA GLY A 150 1.42 7.90 7.83
C GLY A 150 2.81 8.50 8.01
N MET A 151 3.09 9.11 9.16
CA MET A 151 4.43 9.63 9.49
C MET A 151 5.46 8.49 9.61
N ILE A 152 5.10 7.36 10.20
CA ILE A 152 6.00 6.19 10.33
C ILE A 152 6.27 5.59 8.94
N ALA A 153 5.22 5.36 8.15
CA ALA A 153 5.34 4.84 6.79
C ALA A 153 6.12 5.79 5.86
N GLU A 154 5.85 7.10 5.92
CA GLU A 154 6.57 8.11 5.15
C GLU A 154 8.03 8.24 5.58
N GLY A 155 8.32 8.10 6.89
CA GLY A 155 9.68 8.06 7.41
C GLY A 155 10.49 6.91 6.80
N LEU A 156 9.91 5.71 6.77
CA LEU A 156 10.50 4.54 6.11
C LEU A 156 10.67 4.75 4.61
N LEU A 157 9.64 5.26 3.92
CA LEU A 157 9.71 5.57 2.50
C LEU A 157 10.82 6.57 2.19
N ALA A 158 10.95 7.64 2.98
CA ALA A 158 11.96 8.67 2.81
C ALA A 158 13.38 8.14 3.07
N GLN A 159 13.55 7.18 3.98
CA GLN A 159 14.82 6.48 4.16
C GLN A 159 15.19 5.69 2.90
N LEU A 160 14.26 4.90 2.36
CA LEU A 160 14.50 4.06 1.18
C LEU A 160 14.74 4.87 -0.11
N VAL A 161 13.97 5.93 -0.32
CA VAL A 161 14.09 6.80 -1.50
C VAL A 161 15.42 7.56 -1.54
N ARG A 162 16.09 7.75 -0.40
CA ARG A 162 17.42 8.37 -0.30
C ARG A 162 18.57 7.37 -0.33
N HIS A 163 18.28 6.09 -0.56
CA HIS A 163 19.30 5.05 -0.52
C HIS A 163 20.31 5.22 -1.67
N PRO A 164 21.63 5.10 -1.43
CA PRO A 164 22.67 5.32 -2.45
C PRO A 164 22.65 4.38 -3.67
N LEU A 165 21.86 3.29 -3.62
CA LEU A 165 21.68 2.40 -4.75
C LEU A 165 20.80 3.00 -5.86
N LEU A 166 20.10 4.10 -5.57
CA LEU A 166 19.15 4.72 -6.49
C LEU A 166 19.85 5.83 -7.27
N ASP A 167 19.61 5.88 -8.59
CA ASP A 167 20.14 6.94 -9.46
C ASP A 167 19.31 8.24 -9.41
N HIS A 168 18.19 8.22 -8.68
CA HIS A 168 17.21 9.29 -8.51
C HIS A 168 16.59 9.79 -9.83
N LYS A 169 16.56 8.94 -10.87
CA LYS A 169 16.03 9.25 -12.20
C LYS A 169 14.80 8.41 -12.50
N ALA A 170 13.65 8.80 -11.96
CA ALA A 170 12.39 8.13 -12.28
C ALA A 170 12.09 8.19 -13.80
N PRO A 171 11.66 7.09 -14.44
CA PRO A 171 11.40 7.05 -15.89
C PRO A 171 10.22 7.94 -16.32
N PHE A 172 9.33 8.30 -15.40
CA PHE A 172 8.23 9.24 -15.60
C PHE A 172 7.81 9.84 -14.25
N LYS A 173 7.01 10.91 -14.31
CA LYS A 173 6.44 11.53 -13.10
C LYS A 173 5.17 10.80 -12.71
N SER A 174 5.07 10.42 -11.43
CA SER A 174 3.86 9.86 -10.83
C SER A 174 3.60 10.53 -9.49
N ARG A 175 2.33 10.69 -9.13
CA ARG A 175 1.96 11.08 -7.76
C ARG A 175 2.02 9.86 -6.85
N ARG A 176 2.39 10.08 -5.58
CA ARG A 176 2.24 9.07 -4.54
C ARG A 176 0.79 8.97 -4.13
N THR A 177 0.39 7.79 -3.69
CA THR A 177 -0.92 7.56 -3.08
C THR A 177 -0.72 7.05 -1.67
N HIS A 178 -1.73 7.26 -0.83
CA HIS A 178 -1.70 6.78 0.55
C HIS A 178 -3.04 6.16 0.90
N LEU A 179 -3.00 4.91 1.36
CA LEU A 179 -4.17 4.12 1.71
C LEU A 179 -4.16 3.88 3.21
N ARG A 180 -5.14 4.45 3.91
CA ARG A 180 -5.41 4.18 5.33
C ARG A 180 -6.41 3.06 5.44
N TRP A 181 -6.22 2.19 6.41
CA TRP A 181 -7.14 1.09 6.63
C TRP A 181 -7.37 0.82 8.11
N ALA A 182 -8.58 0.37 8.41
CA ALA A 182 -8.97 -0.09 9.72
C ALA A 182 -9.80 -1.36 9.57
N ALA A 183 -9.44 -2.37 10.36
CA ALA A 183 -10.06 -3.67 10.40
C ALA A 183 -10.56 -3.94 11.82
N ARG A 184 -11.87 -4.13 11.98
CA ARG A 184 -12.47 -4.60 13.22
C ARG A 184 -12.75 -6.08 13.14
N ARG A 185 -13.11 -6.70 14.27
CA ARG A 185 -13.54 -8.10 14.24
C ARG A 185 -14.91 -8.27 13.61
N ALA A 186 -15.01 -9.27 12.75
CA ALA A 186 -16.26 -9.80 12.29
C ALA A 186 -16.97 -10.53 13.45
N PRO A 187 -18.31 -10.55 13.48
CA PRO A 187 -19.07 -11.45 14.35
C PRO A 187 -18.64 -12.90 14.19
N GLU A 188 -18.84 -13.71 15.23
CA GLU A 188 -18.45 -15.12 15.21
C GLU A 188 -19.12 -15.89 14.06
N GLY A 189 -18.34 -16.64 13.30
CA GLY A 189 -18.81 -17.41 12.14
C GLY A 189 -18.95 -16.62 10.84
N GLU A 190 -18.78 -15.29 10.87
CA GLU A 190 -18.77 -14.48 9.65
C GLU A 190 -17.40 -14.48 8.97
N ARG A 191 -17.40 -14.44 7.64
CA ARG A 191 -16.19 -14.32 6.82
C ARG A 191 -15.69 -12.88 6.84
N ALA A 192 -14.44 -12.69 6.40
CA ALA A 192 -13.91 -11.35 6.18
C ALA A 192 -14.79 -10.57 5.17
N SER A 193 -15.02 -9.28 5.43
CA SER A 193 -15.77 -8.38 4.56
C SER A 193 -15.01 -7.07 4.33
N LEU A 194 -15.18 -6.52 3.12
CA LEU A 194 -14.82 -5.15 2.77
C LEU A 194 -16.07 -4.29 2.94
N GLU A 195 -16.11 -3.48 3.99
CA GLU A 195 -17.28 -2.66 4.33
C GLU A 195 -17.32 -1.37 3.50
N ARG A 196 -16.14 -0.78 3.26
CA ARG A 196 -16.03 0.48 2.52
C ARG A 196 -14.66 0.61 1.88
N PHE A 197 -14.66 1.09 0.64
CA PHE A 197 -13.48 1.64 -0.02
C PHE A 197 -13.82 3.02 -0.57
N THR A 198 -13.07 4.04 -0.14
CA THR A 198 -13.33 5.43 -0.53
C THR A 198 -12.08 6.03 -1.15
N LEU A 199 -12.24 6.70 -2.28
CA LEU A 199 -11.24 7.57 -2.89
C LEU A 199 -11.53 9.00 -2.46
N ALA A 200 -10.59 9.61 -1.75
CA ALA A 200 -10.65 11.00 -1.32
C ALA A 200 -9.66 11.86 -2.12
N GLU A 201 -9.65 13.16 -1.86
CA GLU A 201 -8.76 14.10 -2.55
C GLU A 201 -7.28 13.85 -2.24
N ASN A 202 -6.40 14.43 -3.06
CA ASN A 202 -4.95 14.45 -2.85
C ASN A 202 -4.29 13.05 -2.73
N GLY A 203 -4.93 12.05 -3.32
CA GLY A 203 -4.41 10.69 -3.37
C GLY A 203 -4.65 9.87 -2.11
N LEU A 204 -5.52 10.32 -1.20
CA LEU A 204 -5.95 9.59 -0.01
C LEU A 204 -6.98 8.50 -0.38
N ARG A 205 -6.76 7.28 0.11
CA ARG A 205 -7.73 6.19 0.08
C ARG A 205 -8.01 5.72 1.49
N THR A 206 -9.26 5.32 1.76
CA THR A 206 -9.63 4.70 3.04
C THR A 206 -10.30 3.37 2.82
N VAL A 207 -9.94 2.38 3.63
CA VAL A 207 -10.49 1.02 3.60
C VAL A 207 -11.01 0.64 4.98
N GLU A 208 -12.26 0.19 5.04
CA GLU A 208 -12.87 -0.40 6.22
C GLU A 208 -13.08 -1.90 6.01
N LEU A 209 -12.57 -2.70 6.93
CA LEU A 209 -12.67 -4.16 6.90
C LEU A 209 -13.35 -4.69 8.17
N ARG A 210 -14.00 -5.85 8.05
CA ARG A 210 -14.22 -6.76 9.17
C ARG A 210 -13.48 -8.06 8.91
N LEU A 211 -12.75 -8.54 9.89
CA LEU A 211 -11.91 -9.73 9.78
C LEU A 211 -12.27 -10.74 10.87
N PRO A 212 -12.25 -12.04 10.56
CA PRO A 212 -12.28 -13.10 11.57
C PRO A 212 -11.25 -12.90 12.68
N GLU A 213 -11.49 -13.49 13.85
CA GLU A 213 -10.65 -13.31 15.04
C GLU A 213 -9.20 -13.82 14.84
N ASP A 214 -9.06 -14.91 14.09
CA ASP A 214 -7.80 -15.60 13.80
C ASP A 214 -7.01 -14.96 12.66
N THR A 215 -7.60 -14.02 11.91
CA THR A 215 -6.90 -13.35 10.81
C THR A 215 -5.73 -12.52 11.35
N PRO A 216 -4.49 -12.80 10.93
CA PRO A 216 -3.33 -12.04 11.35
C PRO A 216 -3.37 -10.61 10.81
N VAL A 217 -2.91 -9.64 11.61
CA VAL A 217 -2.82 -8.23 11.19
C VAL A 217 -1.93 -8.05 9.95
N ALA A 218 -0.87 -8.86 9.82
CA ALA A 218 0.03 -8.83 8.66
C ALA A 218 -0.64 -9.30 7.36
N ALA A 219 -1.66 -10.16 7.45
CA ALA A 219 -2.47 -10.57 6.29
C ALA A 219 -3.38 -9.43 5.82
N ALA A 220 -3.99 -8.70 6.77
CA ALA A 220 -4.75 -7.48 6.46
C ALA A 220 -3.87 -6.39 5.83
N ALA A 221 -2.66 -6.20 6.36
CA ALA A 221 -1.67 -5.29 5.79
C ALA A 221 -1.30 -5.71 4.35
N GLY A 222 -1.08 -7.00 4.10
CA GLY A 222 -0.78 -7.54 2.77
C GLY A 222 -1.90 -7.33 1.75
N LEU A 223 -3.16 -7.54 2.16
CA LEU A 223 -4.33 -7.20 1.33
C LEU A 223 -4.36 -5.71 0.99
N CYS A 224 -4.11 -4.84 1.96
CA CYS A 224 -4.13 -3.39 1.76
C CYS A 224 -2.94 -2.91 0.92
N GLU A 225 -1.79 -3.57 0.99
CA GLU A 225 -0.64 -3.35 0.10
C GLU A 225 -0.99 -3.69 -1.35
N ASP A 226 -1.59 -4.87 -1.59
CA ASP A 226 -2.04 -5.28 -2.92
C ASP A 226 -3.08 -4.30 -3.49
N LEU A 227 -4.08 -3.91 -2.69
CA LEU A 227 -5.07 -2.91 -3.07
C LEU A 227 -4.43 -1.55 -3.40
N ALA A 228 -3.52 -1.08 -2.56
CA ALA A 228 -2.85 0.20 -2.76
C ALA A 228 -1.94 0.21 -4.01
N LEU A 229 -1.34 -0.93 -4.37
CA LEU A 229 -0.58 -1.08 -5.61
C LEU A 229 -1.48 -0.92 -6.84
N HIS A 230 -2.58 -1.66 -6.89
CA HIS A 230 -3.46 -1.68 -8.06
C HIS A 230 -4.24 -0.37 -8.23
N ASP A 231 -4.71 0.25 -7.15
CA ASP A 231 -5.28 1.60 -7.20
C ASP A 231 -4.24 2.63 -7.70
N TRP A 232 -2.99 2.54 -7.26
CA TRP A 232 -1.92 3.41 -7.74
C TRP A 232 -1.65 3.23 -9.24
N LEU A 233 -1.65 1.98 -9.73
CA LEU A 233 -1.49 1.68 -11.16
C LEU A 233 -2.61 2.31 -11.99
N LEU A 234 -3.88 2.09 -11.59
CA LEU A 234 -5.03 2.70 -12.25
C LEU A 234 -4.90 4.23 -12.29
N THR A 235 -4.64 4.84 -11.14
CA THR A 235 -4.50 6.29 -10.99
C THR A 235 -3.39 6.86 -11.87
N THR A 236 -2.25 6.18 -11.89
CA THR A 236 -1.06 6.63 -12.64
C THR A 236 -1.30 6.53 -14.14
N VAL A 237 -1.86 5.41 -14.61
CA VAL A 237 -2.13 5.22 -16.04
C VAL A 237 -3.22 6.16 -16.54
N VAL A 238 -4.28 6.40 -15.76
CA VAL A 238 -5.30 7.42 -16.07
C VAL A 238 -4.65 8.79 -16.21
N HIS A 239 -3.82 9.20 -15.24
CA HIS A 239 -3.13 10.49 -15.32
C HIS A 239 -2.19 10.60 -16.53
N MET A 240 -1.50 9.53 -16.92
CA MET A 240 -0.66 9.52 -18.12
C MET A 240 -1.48 9.73 -19.39
N LEU A 241 -2.63 9.05 -19.51
CA LEU A 241 -3.56 9.22 -20.63
C LEU A 241 -4.10 10.65 -20.70
N ASP A 242 -4.58 11.20 -19.59
CA ASP A 242 -5.09 12.57 -19.54
C ASP A 242 -4.01 13.61 -19.87
N SER A 243 -2.76 13.37 -19.45
CA SER A 243 -1.64 14.28 -19.69
C SER A 243 -1.09 14.22 -21.12
N SER A 244 -1.33 13.13 -21.85
CA SER A 244 -0.77 12.89 -23.18
C SER A 244 -1.41 13.73 -24.31
N ARG A 245 -2.37 14.63 -24.00
CA ARG A 245 -3.07 15.53 -24.95
C ARG A 245 -3.55 14.81 -26.22
N LEU A 246 -4.18 13.66 -26.03
CA LEU A 246 -4.76 12.83 -27.09
C LEU A 246 -5.76 13.66 -27.92
N GLY A 247 -5.37 14.08 -29.12
CA GLY A 247 -6.19 14.91 -30.02
C GLY A 247 -5.56 16.24 -30.45
N ALA A 248 -4.44 16.67 -29.87
CA ALA A 248 -3.63 17.76 -30.42
C ALA A 248 -2.77 17.26 -31.60
N ALA A 249 -2.47 18.12 -32.57
CA ALA A 249 -1.84 17.80 -33.86
C ALA A 249 -0.41 17.19 -33.79
N ASP A 250 0.13 16.95 -32.60
CA ASP A 250 1.49 16.45 -32.38
C ASP A 250 1.50 14.94 -32.06
N GLY A 251 1.08 14.12 -33.02
CA GLY A 251 0.98 12.66 -32.91
C GLY A 251 2.21 11.93 -32.33
N PRO A 252 3.45 12.24 -32.73
CA PRO A 252 4.66 11.61 -32.18
C PRO A 252 4.91 11.90 -30.70
N SER A 253 4.45 13.06 -30.20
CA SER A 253 4.62 13.47 -28.79
C SER A 253 3.74 12.64 -27.85
N ALA A 254 2.52 12.30 -28.29
CA ALA A 254 1.60 11.46 -27.53
C ALA A 254 2.11 10.02 -27.37
N VAL A 255 2.74 9.45 -28.41
CA VAL A 255 3.35 8.10 -28.37
C VAL A 255 4.49 8.05 -27.36
N LEU A 256 5.39 9.05 -27.39
CA LEU A 256 6.50 9.14 -26.44
C LEU A 256 6.02 9.31 -25.00
N ALA A 257 4.91 10.02 -24.78
CA ALA A 257 4.32 10.21 -23.46
C ALA A 257 3.72 8.91 -22.86
N LEU A 258 3.20 8.00 -23.69
CA LEU A 258 2.56 6.75 -23.23
C LEU A 258 3.51 5.56 -23.15
N ARG A 259 4.65 5.60 -23.83
CA ARG A 259 5.67 4.54 -23.81
C ARG A 259 6.03 4.07 -22.39
N PRO A 260 6.23 4.93 -21.37
CA PRO A 260 6.56 4.47 -20.03
C PRO A 260 5.49 3.61 -19.37
N ALA A 261 4.21 3.74 -19.75
CA ALA A 261 3.16 2.87 -19.23
C ALA A 261 3.37 1.44 -19.72
N VAL A 262 3.67 1.26 -21.01
CA VAL A 262 3.95 -0.06 -21.62
C VAL A 262 5.23 -0.67 -21.04
N ASP A 263 6.31 0.11 -21.02
CA ASP A 263 7.63 -0.37 -20.64
C ASP A 263 7.76 -0.63 -19.12
N HIS A 264 6.95 0.03 -18.28
CA HIS A 264 7.15 0.01 -16.83
C HIS A 264 5.93 -0.33 -15.97
N LEU A 265 4.71 -0.19 -16.48
CA LEU A 265 3.50 -0.30 -15.65
C LEU A 265 2.60 -1.48 -16.04
N LEU A 266 2.42 -1.74 -17.33
CA LEU A 266 1.37 -2.66 -17.77
C LEU A 266 1.55 -4.10 -17.27
N HIS A 267 2.79 -4.54 -17.11
CA HIS A 267 3.14 -5.87 -16.61
C HIS A 267 3.02 -6.01 -15.09
N LEU A 268 2.82 -4.91 -14.36
CA LEU A 268 2.70 -4.91 -12.89
C LEU A 268 1.32 -5.39 -12.42
N TRP A 269 0.34 -5.46 -13.31
CA TRP A 269 -1.04 -5.83 -12.97
C TRP A 269 -1.15 -7.33 -12.70
N MET A 270 -1.02 -7.68 -11.42
CA MET A 270 -1.12 -9.04 -10.89
C MET A 270 -1.96 -9.00 -9.62
N PRO A 271 -3.27 -8.71 -9.72
CA PRO A 271 -4.16 -8.63 -8.56
C PRO A 271 -4.08 -9.91 -7.75
N HIS A 272 -4.28 -9.81 -6.43
CA HIS A 272 -4.32 -10.93 -5.46
C HIS A 272 -3.10 -11.87 -5.42
N ALA A 273 -2.06 -11.62 -6.22
CA ALA A 273 -0.92 -12.53 -6.36
C ALA A 273 -0.14 -12.76 -5.06
N HIS A 274 -0.12 -11.75 -4.18
CA HIS A 274 0.62 -11.76 -2.92
C HIS A 274 -0.30 -11.64 -1.70
N VAL A 275 -1.61 -11.85 -1.88
CA VAL A 275 -2.62 -11.77 -0.83
C VAL A 275 -2.76 -13.11 -0.13
N ASP A 276 -2.99 -13.09 1.18
CA ASP A 276 -3.28 -14.31 1.94
C ASP A 276 -4.54 -14.99 1.38
N HIS A 277 -4.45 -16.31 1.13
CA HIS A 277 -5.53 -17.11 0.57
C HIS A 277 -6.88 -16.96 1.28
N THR A 278 -6.89 -16.69 2.59
CA THR A 278 -8.12 -16.49 3.39
C THR A 278 -8.84 -15.17 3.07
N LEU A 279 -8.16 -14.23 2.40
CA LEU A 279 -8.66 -12.90 2.06
C LEU A 279 -8.83 -12.68 0.56
N VAL A 280 -8.46 -13.65 -0.29
CA VAL A 280 -8.53 -13.52 -1.76
C VAL A 280 -9.95 -13.19 -2.24
N HIS A 281 -11.00 -13.72 -1.58
CA HIS A 281 -12.39 -13.43 -1.95
C HIS A 281 -12.77 -11.95 -1.79
N LEU A 282 -12.06 -11.19 -0.96
CA LEU A 282 -12.29 -9.74 -0.85
C LEU A 282 -11.92 -9.01 -2.14
N TRP A 283 -11.00 -9.57 -2.93
CA TRP A 283 -10.67 -9.05 -4.25
C TRP A 283 -11.85 -9.19 -5.22
N GLU A 284 -12.64 -10.26 -5.11
CA GLU A 284 -13.84 -10.46 -5.95
C GLU A 284 -14.92 -9.39 -5.69
N VAL A 285 -14.92 -8.77 -4.51
CA VAL A 285 -15.80 -7.62 -4.21
C VAL A 285 -15.34 -6.41 -5.02
N LEU A 286 -14.03 -6.13 -5.00
CA LEU A 286 -13.42 -5.02 -5.74
C LEU A 286 -13.53 -5.20 -7.26
N GLU A 287 -13.51 -6.44 -7.76
CA GLU A 287 -13.74 -6.74 -9.17
C GLU A 287 -15.20 -6.58 -9.60
N ARG A 288 -16.15 -6.67 -8.67
CA ARG A 288 -17.55 -6.36 -8.93
C ARG A 288 -17.78 -4.85 -8.91
N GLU A 289 -17.39 -4.21 -7.82
CA GLU A 289 -17.51 -2.78 -7.61
C GLU A 289 -16.27 -2.30 -6.84
N PRO A 290 -15.37 -1.52 -7.49
CA PRO A 290 -15.57 -0.71 -8.70
C PRO A 290 -15.09 -1.34 -10.03
N GLY A 291 -14.65 -2.60 -10.07
CA GLY A 291 -14.27 -3.29 -11.31
C GLY A 291 -12.86 -3.01 -11.79
N PHE A 292 -11.88 -3.12 -10.88
CA PHE A 292 -10.47 -2.79 -11.11
C PHE A 292 -9.90 -3.41 -12.39
N THR A 293 -10.04 -4.73 -12.60
CA THR A 293 -9.47 -5.38 -13.78
C THR A 293 -10.16 -4.94 -15.07
N ARG A 294 -11.47 -4.69 -15.04
CA ARG A 294 -12.22 -4.17 -16.20
C ARG A 294 -11.74 -2.77 -16.59
N GLN A 295 -11.55 -1.90 -15.59
CA GLN A 295 -10.99 -0.57 -15.82
C GLN A 295 -9.58 -0.67 -16.40
N TRP A 296 -8.72 -1.51 -15.82
CA TRP A 296 -7.36 -1.73 -16.31
C TRP A 296 -7.32 -2.19 -17.77
N GLN A 297 -8.12 -3.21 -18.11
CA GLN A 297 -8.22 -3.72 -19.48
C GLN A 297 -8.66 -2.63 -20.47
N THR A 298 -9.59 -1.76 -20.05
CA THR A 298 -10.07 -0.64 -20.86
C THR A 298 -8.95 0.39 -21.10
N LEU A 299 -8.16 0.70 -20.08
CA LEU A 299 -7.01 1.60 -20.18
C LEU A 299 -5.91 1.02 -21.08
N VAL A 300 -5.59 -0.27 -20.92
CA VAL A 300 -4.63 -0.99 -21.77
C VAL A 300 -5.07 -0.97 -23.23
N GLN A 301 -6.34 -1.28 -23.50
CA GLN A 301 -6.88 -1.25 -24.85
C GLN A 301 -6.79 0.15 -25.45
N ARG A 302 -7.18 1.19 -24.69
CA ARG A 302 -7.08 2.58 -25.13
C ARG A 302 -5.64 2.99 -25.46
N ILE A 303 -4.65 2.58 -24.66
CA ILE A 303 -3.23 2.84 -24.96
C ILE A 303 -2.83 2.16 -26.26
N ARG A 304 -3.17 0.88 -26.43
CA ARG A 304 -2.85 0.12 -27.65
C ARG A 304 -3.47 0.75 -28.90
N ASP A 305 -4.75 1.13 -28.83
CA ASP A 305 -5.46 1.77 -29.93
C ASP A 305 -4.81 3.10 -30.31
N GLN A 306 -4.41 3.91 -29.33
CA GLN A 306 -3.71 5.18 -29.60
C GLN A 306 -2.35 4.96 -30.25
N LEU A 307 -1.56 3.99 -29.78
CA LEU A 307 -0.28 3.64 -30.40
C LEU A 307 -0.47 3.15 -31.85
N ALA A 308 -1.51 2.34 -32.11
CA ALA A 308 -1.81 1.83 -33.45
C ALA A 308 -2.23 2.95 -34.42
N VAL A 309 -3.11 3.85 -33.98
CA VAL A 309 -3.57 5.00 -34.81
C VAL A 309 -2.40 5.91 -35.18
N GLN A 310 -1.48 6.17 -34.25
CA GLN A 310 -0.32 7.04 -34.50
C GLN A 310 0.80 6.36 -35.31
N ALA A 311 0.82 5.04 -35.40
CA ALA A 311 1.77 4.32 -36.26
C ALA A 311 1.43 4.47 -37.75
N ILE A 312 0.16 4.74 -38.11
CA ILE A 312 -0.30 4.82 -39.50
C ILE A 312 0.32 6.03 -40.25
N PRO A 313 0.32 7.27 -39.72
CA PRO A 313 0.99 8.40 -40.37
C PRO A 313 2.51 8.22 -40.49
N LEU A 314 3.16 7.68 -39.44
CA LEU A 314 4.61 7.43 -39.44
C LEU A 314 5.02 6.42 -40.51
N LEU A 315 4.22 5.37 -40.71
CA LEU A 315 4.43 4.39 -41.78
C LEU A 315 4.22 5.03 -43.15
N HIS A 316 3.22 5.91 -43.29
CA HIS A 316 2.96 6.64 -44.53
C HIS A 316 4.13 7.56 -44.90
N GLU A 317 4.69 8.31 -43.95
CA GLU A 317 5.89 9.15 -44.17
C GLU A 317 7.14 8.33 -44.53
N ALA A 318 7.36 7.19 -43.86
CA ALA A 318 8.47 6.30 -44.16
C ALA A 318 8.39 5.69 -45.58
N LEU A 319 7.19 5.29 -46.01
CA LEU A 319 6.95 4.79 -47.36
C LEU A 319 7.09 5.88 -48.43
N SER A 320 6.69 7.12 -48.11
CA SER A 320 6.78 8.29 -49.00
C SER A 320 8.21 8.80 -49.19
N THR A 321 9.08 8.59 -48.20
CA THR A 321 10.51 8.99 -48.24
C THR A 321 11.39 7.93 -48.89
N SER A 322 11.00 6.65 -48.87
CA SER A 322 11.72 5.56 -49.57
C SER A 322 11.47 5.53 -51.09
N THR A 323 10.55 6.34 -51.62
CA THR A 323 10.21 6.43 -53.05
C THR A 323 10.80 7.67 -53.75
N ARG A 324 11.69 8.40 -53.08
CA ARG A 324 12.53 9.46 -53.67
C ARG A 324 13.99 9.02 -53.69
#